data_AF-A0A7S0WLL6-F1
#
_entry.id   AF-A0A7S0WLL6-F1
#
_cell.length_a   1.000
_cell.length_b   1.000
_cell.length_c   1.000
_cell.angle_alpha   90.00
_cell.angle_beta   90.00
_cell.angle_gamma   90.00
#
_symmetry.space_group_name_H-M   'P 1'
#
loop_
_entity.id
_entity.type
_entity.pdbx_description
1 polymer ?
#
loop_
_entity_poly.entity_id
_entity_poly.type
_entity_poly.pdbx_seq_one_letter_code
_entity_poly.pdbx_strand_id
1 'polypeptide(L)'
;GVLTFQILIRSDAEVALRRCYECGVAVQVTAASPREAVENTCRHIGMEGEVLEADIIFGTDDRVTLSMPAGTGDAAETSVGVARALPSHRRQLCEALQARGRRVIT
;
A
#
# COMPACT_ATOMS: atom_id res chain seq x y z
N GLY A 1 -11.01 14.14 -26.88
CA GLY A 1 -9.67 13.52 -26.87
C GLY A 1 -9.36 13.09 -25.45
N VAL A 2 -8.60 12.01 -25.27
CA VAL A 2 -8.14 11.52 -23.96
C VAL A 2 -6.65 11.87 -23.83
N LEU A 3 -6.26 12.48 -22.72
CA LEU A 3 -4.86 12.73 -22.37
C LEU A 3 -4.42 11.67 -21.36
N THR A 4 -3.32 10.99 -21.64
CA THR A 4 -2.75 9.97 -20.77
C THR A 4 -1.45 10.49 -20.18
N PHE A 5 -1.31 10.42 -18.86
CA PHE A 5 -0.10 10.79 -18.14
C PHE A 5 0.48 9.55 -17.47
N GLN A 6 1.78 9.34 -17.61
CA GLN A 6 2.50 8.28 -16.92
C GLN A 6 3.03 8.78 -15.58
N ILE A 7 2.99 7.91 -14.57
CA ILE A 7 3.64 8.17 -13.29
C ILE A 7 5.15 8.11 -13.52
N LEU A 8 5.86 9.19 -13.21
CA LEU A 8 7.31 9.22 -13.27
C LEU A 8 7.88 8.55 -12.01
N ILE A 9 8.46 7.38 -12.20
CA ILE A 9 9.15 6.63 -11.15
C ILE A 9 10.60 7.09 -11.12
N ARG A 10 11.13 7.34 -9.91
CA ARG A 10 12.54 7.71 -9.75
C ARG A 10 13.44 6.57 -10.22
N SER A 11 14.52 6.90 -10.91
CA SER A 11 15.47 5.92 -11.47
C SER A 11 16.15 5.05 -10.42
N ASP A 12 16.19 5.48 -9.15
CA ASP A 12 16.78 4.75 -8.03
C ASP A 12 15.77 3.90 -7.23
N ALA A 13 14.48 3.91 -7.60
CA ALA A 13 13.43 3.27 -6.83
C ALA A 13 13.62 1.74 -6.71
N GLU A 14 13.95 1.06 -7.81
CA GLU A 14 14.19 -0.38 -7.81
C GLU A 14 15.42 -0.76 -6.97
N VAL A 15 16.50 0.01 -7.08
CA VAL A 15 17.73 -0.20 -6.29
C VAL A 15 17.46 0.01 -4.79
N ALA A 16 16.69 1.05 -4.45
CA ALA A 16 16.30 1.32 -3.07
C ALA A 16 15.41 0.20 -2.51
N LEU A 17 14.42 -0.26 -3.29
CA LEU A 17 13.55 -1.37 -2.92
C LEU A 17 14.36 -2.64 -2.61
N ARG A 18 15.30 -3.00 -3.49
CA ARG A 18 16.15 -4.18 -3.28
C ARG A 18 16.95 -4.10 -1.99
N ARG A 19 17.51 -2.92 -1.67
CA ARG A 19 18.22 -2.70 -0.40
C ARG A 19 17.32 -2.84 0.82
N CYS A 20 16.06 -2.38 0.73
CA CYS A 20 15.09 -2.60 1.80
C CYS A 20 14.87 -4.10 2.03
N TYR A 21 14.68 -4.89 0.98
CA TYR A 21 14.53 -6.34 1.09
C TYR A 21 15.78 -7.05 1.64
N GLU A 22 16.98 -6.65 1.20
CA GLU A 22 18.24 -7.16 1.76
C GLU A 22 18.38 -6.88 3.27
N CYS A 23 17.76 -5.80 3.75
CA CYS A 23 17.73 -5.42 5.16
C CYS A 23 16.53 -6.01 5.93
N GLY A 24 15.70 -6.85 5.30
CA GLY A 24 14.50 -7.41 5.91
C GLY A 24 13.37 -6.40 6.14
N VAL A 25 13.38 -5.27 5.41
CA VAL A 25 12.36 -4.24 5.46
C VAL A 25 11.34 -4.48 4.35
N ALA A 26 10.10 -4.77 4.74
CA ALA A 26 8.98 -4.81 3.81
C ALA A 26 8.60 -3.39 3.35
N VAL A 27 8.27 -3.25 2.08
CA VAL A 27 7.87 -1.98 1.47
C VAL A 27 6.47 -2.16 0.87
N GLN A 28 5.62 -1.15 0.99
CA GLN A 28 4.29 -1.13 0.39
C GLN A 28 4.05 0.19 -0.34
N VAL A 29 3.44 0.14 -1.53
CA VAL A 29 3.05 1.35 -2.26
C VAL A 29 1.65 1.75 -1.84
N THR A 30 1.46 2.97 -1.33
CA THR A 30 0.12 3.50 -1.02
C THR A 30 -0.18 4.71 -1.89
N ALA A 31 -1.34 4.72 -2.55
CA ALA A 31 -1.75 5.85 -3.39
C ALA A 31 -3.26 6.00 -3.45
N ALA A 32 -3.74 7.23 -3.67
CA ALA A 32 -5.15 7.51 -3.94
C ALA A 32 -5.58 7.11 -5.37
N SER A 33 -4.62 6.70 -6.21
CA SER A 33 -4.85 6.28 -7.59
C SER A 33 -5.67 4.98 -7.69
N PRO A 34 -6.32 4.72 -8.84
CA PRO A 34 -6.96 3.44 -9.12
C PRO A 34 -5.99 2.26 -9.01
N ARG A 35 -6.53 1.07 -8.70
CA ARG A 35 -5.75 -0.18 -8.53
C ARG A 35 -4.77 -0.44 -9.67
N GLU A 36 -5.22 -0.32 -10.91
CA GLU A 36 -4.39 -0.55 -12.12
C GLU A 36 -3.14 0.34 -12.18
N ALA A 37 -3.24 1.61 -11.75
CA ALA A 37 -2.11 2.53 -11.74
C ALA A 37 -1.09 2.16 -10.65
N VAL A 38 -1.57 1.68 -9.50
CA VAL A 38 -0.72 1.22 -8.40
C VAL A 38 -0.05 -0.11 -8.77
N GLU A 39 -0.79 -1.06 -9.35
CA GLU A 39 -0.23 -2.32 -9.87
C GLU A 39 0.86 -2.09 -10.91
N ASN A 40 0.64 -1.16 -11.83
CA ASN A 40 1.66 -0.78 -12.80
C ASN A 40 2.88 -0.16 -12.12
N THR A 41 2.69 0.66 -11.09
CA THR A 41 3.79 1.23 -10.30
C THR A 41 4.60 0.13 -9.60
N CYS A 42 3.94 -0.76 -8.86
CA CYS A 42 4.55 -1.89 -8.17
C CYS A 42 5.35 -2.77 -9.13
N ARG A 43 4.76 -3.14 -10.28
CA ARG A 43 5.43 -3.97 -11.29
C ARG A 43 6.66 -3.26 -11.86
N HIS A 44 6.58 -1.95 -12.11
CA HIS A 44 7.67 -1.19 -12.69
C HIS A 44 8.87 -1.02 -11.75
N ILE A 45 8.66 -1.05 -10.42
CA ILE A 45 9.74 -1.03 -9.44
C ILE A 45 10.17 -2.43 -8.96
N GLY A 46 9.62 -3.50 -9.54
CA GLY A 46 10.01 -4.88 -9.24
C GLY A 46 9.37 -5.49 -7.98
N MET A 47 8.20 -4.98 -7.55
CA MET A 47 7.43 -5.61 -6.47
C MET A 47 6.53 -6.71 -7.01
N GLU A 48 6.55 -7.87 -6.33
CA GLU A 48 5.70 -9.02 -6.64
C GLU A 48 4.67 -9.23 -5.53
N GLY A 49 3.38 -9.20 -5.88
CA GLY A 49 2.29 -9.50 -4.94
C GLY A 49 1.00 -8.79 -5.32
N GLU A 50 0.01 -8.87 -4.43
CA GLU A 50 -1.30 -8.29 -4.67
C GLU A 50 -1.38 -6.83 -4.22
N VAL A 51 -1.98 -5.99 -5.08
CA VAL A 51 -2.43 -4.65 -4.71
C VAL A 51 -3.90 -4.73 -4.32
N LEU A 52 -4.24 -4.30 -3.12
CA LEU A 52 -5.61 -4.29 -2.62
C LEU A 52 -6.17 -2.86 -2.65
N GLU A 53 -7.49 -2.72 -2.78
CA GLU A 53 -8.14 -1.42 -2.58
C GLU A 53 -8.35 -1.19 -1.08
N ALA A 54 -8.18 0.05 -0.64
CA ALA A 54 -8.32 0.42 0.77
C ALA A 54 -9.68 0.02 1.34
N ASP A 55 -10.76 0.20 0.58
CA ASP A 55 -12.12 -0.14 0.98
C ASP A 55 -12.31 -1.66 1.21
N ILE A 56 -11.51 -2.51 0.55
CA ILE A 56 -11.52 -3.96 0.77
C ILE A 56 -10.87 -4.29 2.13
N ILE A 57 -9.83 -3.54 2.50
CA ILE A 57 -9.07 -3.78 3.73
C ILE A 57 -9.78 -3.17 4.95
N PHE A 58 -10.27 -1.94 4.83
CA PHE A 58 -10.78 -1.12 5.93
C PHE A 58 -12.30 -0.93 5.93
N GLY A 59 -12.98 -1.33 4.85
CA GLY A 59 -14.40 -1.04 4.62
C GLY A 59 -14.63 0.33 3.98
N THR A 60 -15.86 0.57 3.52
CA THR A 60 -16.28 1.83 2.86
C THR A 60 -16.73 2.91 3.84
N ASP A 61 -16.76 2.63 5.15
CA ASP A 61 -17.21 3.59 6.16
C ASP A 61 -15.99 4.39 6.65
N ASP A 62 -15.87 5.65 6.21
CA ASP A 62 -14.84 6.60 6.63
C ASP A 62 -14.91 6.94 8.14
N ARG A 63 -15.92 6.43 8.85
CA ARG A 63 -16.00 6.51 10.30
C ARG A 63 -14.90 5.65 10.89
N VAL A 64 -14.17 6.20 11.86
CA VAL A 64 -13.21 5.49 12.69
C VAL A 64 -13.95 4.37 13.42
N THR A 65 -14.03 3.19 12.81
CA THR A 65 -14.56 2.00 13.44
C THR A 65 -13.57 1.64 14.54
N LEU A 66 -14.00 1.69 15.80
CA LEU A 66 -13.18 1.36 16.98
C LEU A 66 -12.67 -0.09 16.98
N SER A 67 -13.12 -0.91 16.03
CA SER A 67 -12.63 -2.26 15.81
C SER A 67 -12.46 -2.51 14.33
N MET A 68 -11.24 -2.90 13.98
CA MET A 68 -10.86 -3.31 12.63
C MET A 68 -11.63 -4.59 12.25
N PRO A 69 -12.11 -4.72 11.00
CA PRO A 69 -12.67 -5.98 10.52
C PRO A 69 -11.70 -7.16 10.75
N ALA A 70 -12.26 -8.35 10.98
CA ALA A 70 -11.46 -9.56 11.09
C ALA A 70 -10.70 -9.81 9.78
N GLY A 71 -9.38 -10.08 9.86
CA GLY A 71 -8.53 -10.29 8.68
C GLY A 71 -7.92 -9.01 8.07
N THR A 72 -8.31 -7.81 8.51
CA THR A 72 -7.73 -6.54 8.02
C THR A 72 -6.21 -6.50 8.18
N GLY A 73 -5.69 -6.97 9.31
CA GLY A 73 -4.25 -7.03 9.53
C GLY A 73 -3.54 -7.98 8.54
N ASP A 74 -4.16 -9.11 8.19
CA ASP A 74 -3.56 -10.09 7.27
C ASP A 74 -3.52 -9.52 5.86
N ALA A 75 -4.62 -8.90 5.42
CA ALA A 75 -4.69 -8.21 4.14
C ALA A 75 -3.71 -7.02 4.07
N ALA A 76 -3.61 -6.24 5.14
CA ALA A 76 -2.64 -5.15 5.28
C ALA A 76 -1.18 -5.65 5.22
N GLU A 77 -0.88 -6.82 5.76
CA GLU A 77 0.48 -7.35 5.84
C GLU A 77 0.92 -8.09 4.57
N THR A 78 -0.01 -8.70 3.85
CA THR A 78 0.27 -9.53 2.66
C THR A 78 0.27 -8.75 1.35
N SER A 79 -0.36 -7.57 1.31
CA SER A 79 -0.40 -6.75 0.10
C SER A 79 0.92 -6.01 -0.15
N VAL A 80 1.29 -5.86 -1.42
CA VAL A 80 2.44 -5.03 -1.85
C VAL A 80 2.05 -3.59 -2.13
N GLY A 81 0.75 -3.31 -2.24
CA GLY A 81 0.25 -1.97 -2.37
C GLY A 81 -1.21 -1.81 -1.98
N VAL A 82 -1.57 -0.57 -1.65
CA VAL A 82 -2.93 -0.16 -1.30
C VAL A 82 -3.36 0.98 -2.22
N ALA A 83 -4.33 0.69 -3.08
CA ALA A 83 -4.94 1.64 -3.99
C ALA A 83 -6.15 2.34 -3.37
N ARG A 84 -6.55 3.49 -3.93
CA ARG A 84 -7.61 4.35 -3.37
C ARG A 84 -7.38 4.70 -1.89
N ALA A 85 -6.12 4.76 -1.46
CA ALA A 85 -5.73 5.02 -0.08
C ALA A 85 -5.86 6.52 0.27
N LEU A 86 -6.99 6.86 0.89
CA LEU A 86 -7.24 8.16 1.51
C LEU A 86 -6.33 8.37 2.74
N PRO A 87 -6.17 9.61 3.24
CA PRO A 87 -5.37 9.88 4.43
C PRO A 87 -5.83 9.09 5.67
N SER A 88 -7.14 8.84 5.83
CA SER A 88 -7.71 7.98 6.87
C SER A 88 -7.18 6.54 6.76
N HIS A 89 -7.25 5.96 5.56
CA HIS A 89 -6.79 4.61 5.27
C HIS A 89 -5.30 4.41 5.56
N ARG A 90 -4.46 5.42 5.28
CA ARG A 90 -3.02 5.33 5.59
C ARG A 90 -2.75 5.25 7.09
N ARG A 91 -3.53 5.99 7.89
CA ARG A 91 -3.45 5.92 9.35
C ARG A 91 -3.89 4.55 9.84
N GLN A 92 -5.03 4.05 9.36
CA GLN A 92 -5.53 2.72 9.71
C GLN A 92 -4.56 1.61 9.31
N LEU A 93 -3.91 1.71 8.15
CA LEU A 93 -2.86 0.78 7.73
C LEU A 93 -1.69 0.76 8.71
N CYS A 94 -1.22 1.93 9.14
CA CYS A 94 -0.15 2.02 10.14
C CYS A 94 -0.56 1.40 11.46
N GLU A 95 -1.76 1.72 11.95
CA GLU A 95 -2.32 1.17 13.19
C GLU A 95 -2.48 -0.36 13.11
N ALA A 96 -2.93 -0.89 11.98
CA ALA A 96 -3.05 -2.33 11.72
C ALA A 96 -1.72 -3.07 11.87
N LEU A 97 -0.68 -2.53 11.22
CA LEU A 97 0.65 -3.12 11.19
C LEU A 97 1.33 -2.96 12.57
N GLN A 98 1.16 -1.82 13.22
CA GLN A 98 1.69 -1.56 14.57
C GLN A 98 1.04 -2.45 15.63
N ALA A 99 -0.28 -2.70 15.55
CA ALA A 99 -0.98 -3.64 16.43
C ALA A 99 -0.43 -5.07 16.33
N ARG A 100 0.28 -5.39 15.24
CA ARG A 100 0.97 -6.67 15.00
C ARG A 100 2.46 -6.64 15.34
N GLY A 101 2.92 -5.56 15.97
CA GLY A 101 4.31 -5.40 16.39
C GLY A 101 5.25 -4.97 15.27
N ARG A 102 4.75 -4.55 14.10
CA ARG A 102 5.58 -3.99 13.03
C ARG A 102 5.93 -2.53 13.35
N ARG A 103 7.17 -2.14 13.06
CA ARG A 103 7.58 -0.72 13.06
C ARG A 103 7.36 -0.17 11.66
N VAL A 104 6.46 0.80 11.53
CA VAL A 104 6.05 1.38 10.25
C VAL A 104 6.68 2.75 10.07
N ILE A 105 7.17 3.03 8.87
CA ILE A 105 7.69 4.33 8.43
C ILE A 105 6.94 4.67 7.13
N THR A 106 6.33 5.85 7.08
CA THR A 106 5.56 6.36 5.93
C THR A 106 6.14 7.64 5.38
#